data_AF-A0AAD8IMA3-F1
#
_entry.id   AF-A0AAD8IMA3-F1
#
_cell.length_a   1.000
_cell.length_b   1.000
_cell.length_c   1.000
_cell.angle_alpha   90.00
_cell.angle_beta   90.00
_cell.angle_gamma   90.00
#
_symmetry.space_group_name_H-M   'P 1'
#
loop_
_entity.id
_entity.type
_entity.pdbx_description
1 polymer ?
#
loop_
_entity_poly.entity_id
_entity_poly.type
_entity_poly.pdbx_seq_one_letter_code
_entity_poly.pdbx_strand_id
1 'polypeptide(L)'
;MPWLAIPFSDVEAKKALNGRFDVEGIPCLVILQHNNNKDDATLHDGVELIYRYGVQAFPFTKERLEELQEEERKKQESQTISSLLVSIDRDVLLSHPNNKQVPIASLVGKTIGLYFSAKWCIPGMKFTPKLISIYKKIKELLREVVDDDQDFEIVYVSSDSNEIEFKSEFNTMPWLALPFGDDANKNLAKYFDVRGIPSLIILGPNGHKHELSLVSQGSGGGPFICCDCEEQGSGWAYQCIQCGYEVHPKCVKAVERDAYNSDH
;
A
#
# COMPACT_ATOMS: atom_id res chain seq x y z
N MET A 1 -12.29 -10.70 33.89
CA MET A 1 -12.12 -9.40 33.22
C MET A 1 -12.83 -8.32 34.02
N PRO A 2 -12.24 -7.13 34.23
CA PRO A 2 -12.80 -6.09 35.09
C PRO A 2 -13.77 -5.15 34.34
N TRP A 3 -14.57 -5.67 33.42
CA TRP A 3 -15.47 -4.85 32.60
C TRP A 3 -16.90 -4.92 33.14
N LEU A 4 -17.58 -3.77 33.12
CA LEU A 4 -19.03 -3.71 33.33
C LEU A 4 -19.72 -4.34 32.13
N ALA A 5 -20.77 -5.13 32.40
CA ALA A 5 -21.55 -5.80 31.37
C ALA A 5 -23.03 -5.48 31.54
N ILE A 6 -23.73 -5.34 30.43
CA ILE A 6 -25.19 -5.27 30.42
C ILE A 6 -25.73 -6.63 30.89
N PRO A 7 -26.66 -6.67 31.87
CA PRO A 7 -27.21 -7.92 32.39
C PRO A 7 -27.69 -8.87 31.28
N PHE A 8 -27.55 -10.17 31.50
CA PHE A 8 -27.95 -11.17 30.48
C PHE A 8 -29.42 -11.02 30.07
N SER A 9 -30.28 -10.78 31.06
CA SER A 9 -31.73 -10.65 30.93
C SER A 9 -32.20 -9.38 30.22
N ASP A 10 -31.37 -8.35 30.11
CA ASP A 10 -31.76 -7.07 29.50
C ASP A 10 -31.58 -7.13 27.98
N VAL A 11 -32.52 -7.82 27.32
CA VAL A 11 -32.52 -8.03 25.87
C VAL A 11 -32.89 -6.75 25.13
N GLU A 12 -33.73 -5.90 25.71
CA GLU A 12 -34.18 -4.65 25.12
C GLU A 12 -33.04 -3.65 24.98
N ALA A 13 -32.25 -3.46 26.04
CA ALA A 13 -31.07 -2.58 25.98
C ALA A 13 -30.06 -3.06 24.93
N LYS A 14 -29.81 -4.37 24.83
CA LYS A 14 -28.90 -4.94 23.83
C LYS A 14 -29.38 -4.71 22.40
N LYS A 15 -30.68 -4.95 22.14
CA LYS A 15 -31.27 -4.69 20.81
C LYS A 15 -31.22 -3.21 20.45
N ALA A 16 -31.53 -2.34 21.42
CA ALA A 16 -31.46 -0.89 21.22
C ALA A 16 -30.04 -0.41 20.91
N LEU A 17 -29.03 -0.95 21.58
CA LEU A 17 -27.62 -0.61 21.32
C LEU A 17 -27.12 -1.15 19.98
N ASN A 18 -27.45 -2.40 19.64
CA ASN A 18 -27.09 -2.97 18.35
C ASN A 18 -27.69 -2.16 17.20
N GLY A 19 -28.96 -1.76 17.30
CA GLY A 19 -29.61 -0.92 16.30
C GLY A 19 -29.08 0.52 16.28
N ARG A 20 -28.75 1.09 17.44
CA ARG A 20 -28.23 2.46 17.53
C ARG A 20 -26.83 2.61 16.93
N PHE A 21 -25.98 1.59 17.07
CA PHE A 21 -24.59 1.63 16.62
C PHE A 21 -24.32 0.78 15.39
N ASP A 22 -25.38 0.27 14.76
CA ASP A 22 -25.34 -0.52 13.54
C ASP A 22 -24.36 -1.70 13.62
N VAL A 23 -24.52 -2.52 14.67
CA VAL A 23 -23.63 -3.67 14.90
C VAL A 23 -24.02 -4.82 13.97
N GLU A 24 -23.33 -4.92 12.83
CA GLU A 24 -23.58 -5.96 11.81
C GLU A 24 -22.81 -7.27 12.03
N GLY A 25 -21.79 -7.29 12.90
CA GLY A 25 -20.92 -8.44 13.09
C GLY A 25 -20.11 -8.41 14.39
N ILE A 26 -19.38 -9.51 14.65
CA ILE A 26 -18.46 -9.63 15.79
C ILE A 26 -17.06 -10.06 15.32
N PRO A 27 -15.97 -9.59 15.96
CA PRO A 27 -15.96 -8.61 17.05
C PRO A 27 -16.32 -7.18 16.57
N CYS A 28 -17.03 -6.43 17.41
CA CYS A 28 -17.35 -5.02 17.19
C CYS A 28 -16.93 -4.22 18.42
N LEU A 29 -16.30 -3.06 18.19
CA LEU A 29 -15.86 -2.14 19.23
C LEU A 29 -16.21 -0.73 18.81
N VAL A 30 -17.13 -0.12 19.55
CA VAL A 30 -17.59 1.26 19.33
C VAL A 30 -16.95 2.14 20.39
N ILE A 31 -16.28 3.21 19.96
CA ILE A 31 -15.62 4.16 20.88
C ILE A 31 -16.45 5.42 20.96
N LEU A 32 -16.89 5.77 22.16
CA LEU A 32 -17.66 6.98 22.44
C LEU A 32 -16.71 8.10 22.88
N GLN A 33 -16.64 9.17 22.10
CA GLN A 33 -15.84 10.36 22.39
C GLN A 33 -16.58 11.31 23.34
N HIS A 34 -15.83 12.10 24.10
CA HIS A 34 -16.37 13.02 25.11
C HIS A 34 -16.94 14.34 24.52
N ASN A 35 -17.06 14.49 23.19
CA ASN A 35 -17.44 15.76 22.57
C ASN A 35 -18.95 16.04 22.62
N ASN A 36 -19.30 17.30 22.90
CA ASN A 36 -20.68 17.79 23.07
C ASN A 36 -21.52 17.83 21.78
N ASN A 37 -20.97 17.46 20.62
CA ASN A 37 -21.67 17.51 19.33
C ASN A 37 -22.09 16.08 18.92
N LYS A 38 -23.40 15.87 18.76
CA LYS A 38 -24.02 14.52 18.78
C LYS A 38 -23.69 13.61 17.60
N ASP A 39 -23.23 14.14 16.48
CA ASP A 39 -23.08 13.38 15.23
C ASP A 39 -21.62 12.95 14.94
N ASP A 40 -20.61 13.51 15.63
CA ASP A 40 -19.17 13.21 15.42
C ASP A 40 -18.54 12.52 16.65
N ALA A 41 -19.38 12.01 17.56
CA ALA A 41 -18.96 11.50 18.88
C ALA A 41 -18.74 9.98 18.94
N THR A 42 -18.87 9.26 17.82
CA THR A 42 -18.82 7.79 17.79
C THR A 42 -17.88 7.29 16.69
N LEU A 43 -16.89 6.47 17.07
CA LEU A 43 -16.03 5.75 16.12
C LEU A 43 -16.48 4.29 16.04
N HIS A 44 -16.86 3.85 14.84
CA HIS A 44 -17.36 2.49 14.60
C HIS A 44 -16.23 1.49 14.27
N ASP A 45 -15.05 1.96 13.91
CA ASP A 45 -13.90 1.13 13.53
C ASP A 45 -12.95 0.80 14.69
N GLY A 46 -13.45 0.77 15.93
CA GLY A 46 -12.61 0.62 17.12
C GLY A 46 -11.73 -0.63 17.10
N VAL A 47 -12.22 -1.73 16.51
CA VAL A 47 -11.44 -2.98 16.38
C VAL A 47 -10.21 -2.76 15.51
N GLU A 48 -10.38 -2.13 14.35
CA GLU A 48 -9.29 -1.84 13.41
C GLU A 48 -8.29 -0.86 14.03
N LEU A 49 -8.77 0.18 14.73
CA LEU A 49 -7.89 1.14 15.42
C LEU A 49 -7.00 0.47 16.45
N ILE A 50 -7.53 -0.51 17.20
CA ILE A 50 -6.75 -1.29 18.17
C ILE A 50 -5.72 -2.17 17.47
N TYR A 51 -6.08 -2.84 16.38
CA TYR A 51 -5.12 -3.65 15.62
C TYR A 51 -4.01 -2.80 14.98
N ARG A 52 -4.37 -1.62 14.47
CA ARG A 52 -3.46 -0.74 13.73
C ARG A 52 -2.53 0.06 14.64
N TYR A 53 -3.08 0.76 15.62
CA TYR A 53 -2.36 1.74 16.45
C TYR A 53 -2.17 1.29 17.91
N GLY A 54 -2.95 0.31 18.39
CA GLY A 54 -2.87 -0.19 19.76
C GLY A 54 -3.02 0.92 20.80
N VAL A 55 -2.11 0.97 21.77
CA VAL A 55 -2.13 1.96 22.87
C VAL A 55 -1.94 3.41 22.38
N GLN A 56 -1.30 3.61 21.22
CA GLN A 56 -0.99 4.95 20.72
C GLN A 56 -2.23 5.73 20.30
N ALA A 57 -3.30 5.01 19.94
CA ALA A 57 -4.58 5.61 19.59
C ALA A 57 -5.28 6.28 20.78
N PHE A 58 -4.92 5.96 22.04
CA PHE A 58 -5.46 6.65 23.20
C PHE A 58 -5.08 8.14 23.19
N PRO A 59 -6.01 9.09 23.46
CA PRO A 59 -7.36 8.92 24.05
C PRO A 59 -8.51 8.65 23.06
N PHE A 60 -8.21 8.17 21.86
CA PHE A 60 -9.15 7.89 20.76
C PHE A 60 -9.96 9.12 20.34
N THR A 61 -9.38 10.30 20.51
CA THR A 61 -9.91 11.55 19.99
C THR A 61 -9.66 11.63 18.49
N LYS A 62 -10.54 12.34 17.77
CA LYS A 62 -10.39 12.58 16.34
C LYS A 62 -9.03 13.21 16.01
N GLU A 63 -8.66 14.25 16.76
CA GLU A 63 -7.35 14.91 16.66
C GLU A 63 -6.18 13.93 16.84
N ARG A 64 -6.23 13.03 17.83
CA ARG A 64 -5.14 12.06 18.04
C ARG A 64 -5.05 11.05 16.90
N LEU A 65 -6.18 10.62 16.34
CA LEU A 65 -6.21 9.70 15.22
C LEU A 65 -5.71 10.37 13.93
N GLU A 66 -6.08 11.62 13.71
CA GLU A 66 -5.57 12.45 12.60
C GLU A 66 -4.06 12.65 12.71
N GLU A 67 -3.52 12.92 13.91
CA GLU A 67 -2.07 12.98 14.15
C GLU A 67 -1.35 11.67 13.79
N LEU A 68 -1.89 10.52 14.22
CA LEU A 68 -1.29 9.21 13.94
C LEU A 68 -1.34 8.87 12.45
N GLN A 69 -2.45 9.18 11.79
CA GLN A 69 -2.59 9.02 10.34
C GLN A 69 -1.62 9.93 9.59
N GLU A 70 -1.44 11.17 10.05
CA GLU A 70 -0.50 12.12 9.49
C GLU A 70 0.96 11.69 9.70
N GLU A 71 1.31 11.15 10.87
CA GLU A 71 2.62 10.56 11.13
C GLU A 71 2.88 9.35 10.23
N GLU A 72 1.90 8.46 10.08
CA GLU A 72 1.96 7.30 9.18
C GLU A 72 2.10 7.75 7.72
N ARG A 73 1.35 8.76 7.31
CA ARG A 73 1.41 9.38 5.98
C ARG A 73 2.78 10.01 5.72
N LYS A 74 3.30 10.84 6.62
CA LYS A 74 4.65 11.43 6.50
C LYS A 74 5.72 10.36 6.43
N LYS A 75 5.61 9.33 7.27
CA LYS A 75 6.51 8.19 7.24
C LYS A 75 6.41 7.51 5.89
N GLN A 76 5.22 7.28 5.38
CA GLN A 76 4.96 6.64 4.10
C GLN A 76 5.44 7.45 2.89
N GLU A 77 5.34 8.77 2.95
CA GLU A 77 5.80 9.70 1.92
C GLU A 77 7.31 9.87 1.90
N SER A 78 7.97 9.77 3.06
CA SER A 78 9.43 9.80 3.15
C SER A 78 10.09 8.46 2.80
N GLN A 79 9.31 7.40 2.60
CA GLN A 79 9.84 6.07 2.35
C GLN A 79 10.35 5.94 0.92
N THR A 80 11.60 5.54 0.81
CA THR A 80 12.24 5.20 -0.46
C THR A 80 12.25 3.68 -0.63
N ILE A 81 12.54 3.20 -1.84
CA ILE A 81 12.79 1.77 -2.08
C ILE A 81 13.86 1.24 -1.10
N SER A 82 14.86 2.06 -0.78
CA SER A 82 15.89 1.72 0.20
C SER A 82 15.32 1.58 1.61
N SER A 83 14.48 2.49 2.10
CA SER A 83 13.94 2.36 3.47
C SER A 83 12.96 1.19 3.63
N LEU A 84 12.29 0.78 2.54
CA LEU A 84 11.36 -0.35 2.56
C LEU A 84 12.08 -1.69 2.49
N LEU A 85 13.11 -1.79 1.64
CA LEU A 85 13.76 -3.05 1.36
C LEU A 85 15.03 -3.26 2.18
N VAL A 86 15.79 -2.22 2.55
CA VAL A 86 17.02 -2.37 3.36
C VAL A 86 16.65 -2.63 4.82
N SER A 87 17.29 -3.63 5.42
CA SER A 87 17.31 -3.81 6.88
C SER A 87 18.70 -3.48 7.42
N ILE A 88 18.81 -3.36 8.75
CA ILE A 88 20.09 -3.05 9.43
C ILE A 88 21.20 -4.02 9.01
N ASP A 89 20.85 -5.29 8.75
CA ASP A 89 21.81 -6.35 8.47
C ASP A 89 21.89 -6.74 6.99
N ARG A 90 21.08 -6.12 6.10
CA ARG A 90 20.97 -6.59 4.70
C ARG A 90 20.56 -5.50 3.71
N ASP A 91 21.40 -5.34 2.69
CA ASP A 91 21.29 -4.36 1.61
C ASP A 91 21.23 -5.00 0.20
N VAL A 92 21.02 -6.32 0.13
CA VAL A 92 21.00 -7.11 -1.12
C VAL A 92 19.72 -7.92 -1.32
N LEU A 93 19.40 -8.26 -2.56
CA LEU A 93 18.35 -9.21 -2.96
C LEU A 93 18.98 -10.43 -3.66
N LEU A 94 18.21 -11.49 -3.83
CA LEU A 94 18.61 -12.66 -4.61
C LEU A 94 18.07 -12.56 -6.04
N SER A 95 18.91 -12.79 -7.04
CA SER A 95 18.47 -12.90 -8.44
C SER A 95 18.33 -14.35 -8.89
N HIS A 96 17.30 -14.67 -9.67
CA HIS A 96 17.23 -15.93 -10.41
C HIS A 96 17.91 -15.79 -11.79
N PRO A 97 18.59 -16.81 -12.36
CA PRO A 97 18.75 -18.20 -11.89
C PRO A 97 19.92 -18.49 -10.93
N ASN A 98 20.79 -17.53 -10.64
CA ASN A 98 22.07 -17.82 -10.00
C ASN A 98 22.13 -17.53 -8.49
N ASN A 99 21.04 -17.08 -7.88
CA ASN A 99 20.98 -16.55 -6.51
C ASN A 99 22.09 -15.50 -6.25
N LYS A 100 22.44 -14.73 -7.28
CA LYS A 100 23.45 -13.68 -7.16
C LYS A 100 22.86 -12.57 -6.28
N GLN A 101 23.69 -12.04 -5.39
CA GLN A 101 23.33 -10.87 -4.60
C GLN A 101 23.26 -9.62 -5.48
N VAL A 102 22.13 -8.93 -5.43
CA VAL A 102 21.85 -7.69 -6.17
C VAL A 102 21.67 -6.56 -5.16
N PRO A 103 22.50 -5.50 -5.16
CA PRO A 103 22.34 -4.38 -4.24
C PRO A 103 20.98 -3.72 -4.41
N ILE A 104 20.27 -3.45 -3.31
CA ILE A 104 18.96 -2.77 -3.32
C ILE A 104 19.08 -1.36 -3.91
N ALA A 105 20.24 -0.71 -3.75
CA ALA A 105 20.52 0.59 -4.36
C ALA A 105 20.34 0.58 -5.90
N SER A 106 20.53 -0.57 -6.57
CA SER A 106 20.33 -0.70 -8.02
C SER A 106 18.86 -0.65 -8.46
N LEU A 107 17.92 -0.63 -7.51
CA LEU A 107 16.48 -0.54 -7.75
C LEU A 107 15.96 0.90 -7.65
N VAL A 108 16.77 1.84 -7.14
CA VAL A 108 16.40 3.24 -7.04
C VAL A 108 16.15 3.81 -8.44
N GLY A 109 15.06 4.57 -8.61
CA GLY A 109 14.64 5.10 -9.90
C GLY A 109 13.85 4.13 -10.78
N LYS A 110 13.67 2.87 -10.35
CA LYS A 110 12.90 1.87 -11.10
C LYS A 110 11.48 1.75 -10.59
N THR A 111 10.57 1.34 -11.45
CA THR A 111 9.26 0.85 -11.02
C THR A 111 9.41 -0.56 -10.43
N ILE A 112 9.00 -0.77 -9.19
CA ILE A 112 9.18 -2.04 -8.46
C ILE A 112 7.83 -2.69 -8.14
N GLY A 113 7.63 -3.94 -8.56
CA GLY A 113 6.51 -4.77 -8.11
C GLY A 113 6.91 -5.61 -6.90
N LEU A 114 6.30 -5.41 -5.73
CA LEU A 114 6.41 -6.33 -4.60
C LEU A 114 5.37 -7.43 -4.75
N TYR A 115 5.83 -8.66 -5.02
CA TYR A 115 4.96 -9.80 -5.25
C TYR A 115 4.91 -10.72 -4.04
N PHE A 116 3.81 -10.65 -3.30
CA PHE A 116 3.53 -11.50 -2.15
C PHE A 116 2.83 -12.77 -2.62
N SER A 117 3.49 -13.93 -2.45
CA SER A 117 2.91 -15.23 -2.78
C SER A 117 3.62 -16.35 -2.01
N ALA A 118 3.19 -17.59 -2.22
CA ALA A 118 3.79 -18.79 -1.67
C ALA A 118 3.48 -20.01 -2.55
N LYS A 119 4.25 -21.08 -2.38
CA LYS A 119 4.08 -22.35 -3.08
C LYS A 119 2.69 -22.97 -2.85
N TRP A 120 2.20 -22.87 -1.62
CA TRP A 120 0.90 -23.41 -1.19
C TRP A 120 -0.30 -22.56 -1.65
N CYS A 121 -0.05 -21.41 -2.28
CA CYS A 121 -1.10 -20.47 -2.70
C CYS A 121 -1.78 -20.93 -4.00
N ILE A 122 -2.94 -21.60 -3.90
CA ILE A 122 -3.71 -22.10 -5.05
C ILE A 122 -4.05 -20.98 -6.06
N PRO A 123 -4.54 -19.78 -5.65
CA PRO A 123 -4.76 -18.70 -6.59
C PRO A 123 -3.45 -18.18 -7.21
N GLY A 124 -2.37 -18.16 -6.42
CA GLY A 124 -1.01 -17.80 -6.85
C GLY A 124 -0.50 -18.70 -7.97
N MET A 125 -0.73 -20.02 -7.91
CA MET A 125 -0.34 -20.96 -8.96
C MET A 125 -0.93 -20.63 -10.33
N LYS A 126 -2.11 -20.00 -10.39
CA LYS A 126 -2.74 -19.56 -11.65
C LYS A 126 -2.25 -18.17 -12.08
N PHE A 127 -1.91 -17.31 -11.13
CA PHE A 127 -1.49 -15.94 -11.38
C PHE A 127 -0.02 -15.82 -11.79
N THR A 128 0.89 -16.55 -11.12
CA THR A 128 2.34 -16.51 -11.38
C THR A 128 2.69 -16.71 -12.87
N PRO A 129 2.15 -17.71 -13.61
CA PRO A 129 2.47 -17.87 -15.02
C PRO A 129 2.06 -16.69 -15.90
N LYS A 130 0.93 -16.03 -15.58
CA LYS A 130 0.47 -14.83 -16.28
C LYS A 130 1.41 -13.65 -15.99
N LEU A 131 1.78 -13.47 -14.72
CA LEU A 131 2.70 -12.42 -14.31
C LEU A 131 4.08 -12.58 -14.96
N ILE A 132 4.60 -13.81 -15.07
CA ILE A 132 5.85 -14.11 -15.79
C ILE A 132 5.75 -13.67 -17.25
N SER A 133 4.64 -13.96 -17.93
CA SER A 133 4.44 -13.57 -19.32
C SER A 133 4.41 -12.05 -19.49
N ILE A 134 3.70 -11.35 -18.60
CA ILE A 134 3.61 -9.88 -18.62
C ILE A 134 4.97 -9.25 -18.32
N TYR A 135 5.67 -9.73 -17.29
CA TYR A 135 7.01 -9.25 -16.93
C TYR A 135 7.97 -9.33 -18.11
N LYS A 136 8.03 -10.48 -18.81
CA LYS A 136 8.88 -10.65 -19.99
C LYS A 136 8.56 -9.64 -21.09
N LYS A 137 7.27 -9.44 -21.40
CA LYS A 137 6.83 -8.44 -22.38
C LYS A 137 7.20 -7.02 -21.97
N ILE A 138 7.05 -6.67 -20.69
CA ILE A 138 7.46 -5.35 -20.19
C ILE A 138 8.98 -5.17 -20.36
N LYS A 139 9.80 -6.16 -19.98
CA LYS A 139 11.26 -6.10 -20.17
C LYS A 139 11.65 -6.01 -21.65
N GLU A 140 10.90 -6.63 -22.55
CA GLU A 140 11.11 -6.50 -24.00
C GLU A 140 10.78 -5.08 -24.48
N LEU A 141 9.62 -4.53 -24.12
CA LEU A 141 9.22 -3.18 -24.48
C LEU A 141 10.19 -2.11 -23.96
N LEU A 142 10.67 -2.25 -22.73
CA LEU A 142 11.61 -1.30 -22.12
C LEU A 142 12.99 -1.31 -22.81
N ARG A 143 13.38 -2.40 -23.47
CA ARG A 143 14.62 -2.43 -24.27
C ARG A 143 14.52 -1.63 -25.57
N GLU A 144 13.30 -1.41 -26.07
CA GLU A 144 13.04 -0.66 -27.31
C GLU A 144 12.89 0.84 -27.06
N VAL A 145 12.63 1.24 -25.80
CA VAL A 145 12.58 2.64 -25.37
C VAL A 145 14.01 3.17 -25.16
N VAL A 146 14.30 4.35 -25.69
CA VAL A 146 15.65 4.96 -25.67
C VAL A 146 15.92 5.79 -24.40
N ASP A 147 14.90 6.02 -23.58
CA ASP A 147 15.04 6.70 -22.28
C ASP A 147 15.62 5.73 -21.24
N ASP A 148 16.83 6.04 -20.74
CA ASP A 148 17.63 5.20 -19.81
C ASP A 148 17.03 5.14 -18.39
N ASP A 149 16.00 5.95 -18.12
CA ASP A 149 15.44 6.16 -16.78
C ASP A 149 14.18 5.31 -16.49
N GLN A 150 13.67 4.56 -17.47
CA GLN A 150 12.51 3.68 -17.27
C GLN A 150 12.91 2.21 -17.20
N ASP A 151 12.86 1.63 -16.00
CA ASP A 151 13.01 0.20 -15.81
C ASP A 151 11.93 -0.37 -14.88
N PHE A 152 11.67 -1.66 -15.03
CA PHE A 152 10.72 -2.42 -14.21
C PHE A 152 11.38 -3.66 -13.64
N GLU A 153 11.18 -3.89 -12.34
CA GLU A 153 11.62 -5.10 -11.66
C GLU A 153 10.57 -5.61 -10.68
N ILE A 154 10.56 -6.92 -10.42
CA ILE A 154 9.73 -7.53 -9.39
C ILE A 154 10.60 -8.08 -8.27
N VAL A 155 10.17 -7.90 -7.02
CA VAL A 155 10.76 -8.52 -5.83
C VAL A 155 9.74 -9.47 -5.24
N TYR A 156 10.06 -10.76 -5.25
CA TYR A 156 9.28 -11.80 -4.61
C TYR A 156 9.43 -11.71 -3.08
N VAL A 157 8.28 -11.58 -2.41
CA VAL A 157 8.15 -11.55 -0.95
C VAL A 157 7.43 -12.83 -0.53
N SER A 158 8.21 -13.85 -0.17
CA SER A 158 7.69 -15.19 0.11
C SER A 158 6.91 -15.25 1.42
N SER A 159 5.76 -15.93 1.38
CA SER A 159 5.00 -16.40 2.54
C SER A 159 5.15 -17.92 2.76
N ASP A 160 6.18 -18.54 2.16
CA ASP A 160 6.49 -19.96 2.36
C ASP A 160 6.96 -20.20 3.80
N SER A 161 6.64 -21.38 4.33
CA SER A 161 7.00 -21.74 5.71
C SER A 161 8.38 -22.38 5.82
N ASN A 162 8.98 -22.78 4.70
CA ASN A 162 10.30 -23.40 4.66
C ASN A 162 11.08 -23.02 3.39
N GLU A 163 12.41 -23.13 3.50
CA GLU A 163 13.33 -22.72 2.44
C GLU A 163 13.22 -23.59 1.18
N ILE A 164 12.78 -24.84 1.30
CA ILE A 164 12.63 -25.77 0.15
C ILE A 164 11.49 -25.31 -0.74
N GLU A 165 10.33 -25.00 -0.15
CA GLU A 165 9.18 -24.44 -0.86
C GLU A 165 9.52 -23.09 -1.50
N PHE A 166 10.17 -22.20 -0.73
CA PHE A 166 10.66 -20.93 -1.24
C PHE A 166 11.54 -21.11 -2.48
N LYS A 167 12.59 -21.93 -2.40
CA LYS A 167 13.49 -22.19 -3.53
C LYS A 167 12.75 -22.80 -4.72
N SER A 168 11.86 -23.77 -4.46
CA SER A 168 11.07 -24.42 -5.50
C SER A 168 10.22 -23.43 -6.28
N GLU A 169 9.57 -22.48 -5.59
CA GLU A 169 8.71 -21.49 -6.22
C GLU A 169 9.53 -20.37 -6.88
N PHE A 170 10.53 -19.82 -6.18
CA PHE A 170 11.39 -18.75 -6.69
C PHE A 170 12.16 -19.17 -7.95
N ASN A 171 12.58 -20.43 -8.05
CA ASN A 171 13.28 -20.97 -9.23
C ASN A 171 12.42 -21.00 -10.51
N THR A 172 11.13 -20.70 -10.42
CA THR A 172 10.26 -20.58 -11.59
C THR A 172 10.15 -19.14 -12.10
N MET A 173 10.63 -18.17 -11.32
CA MET A 173 10.38 -16.74 -11.52
C MET A 173 11.61 -16.04 -12.12
N PRO A 174 11.44 -15.13 -13.10
CA PRO A 174 12.54 -14.46 -13.78
C PRO A 174 13.05 -13.18 -13.08
N TRP A 175 12.63 -12.92 -11.84
CA TRP A 175 12.83 -11.66 -11.13
C TRP A 175 13.61 -11.84 -9.82
N LEU A 176 13.67 -10.82 -8.97
CA LEU A 176 14.42 -10.82 -7.70
C LEU A 176 13.59 -11.38 -6.55
N ALA A 177 14.22 -11.75 -5.44
CA ALA A 177 13.54 -12.13 -4.20
C ALA A 177 14.25 -11.56 -2.97
N LEU A 178 13.45 -11.33 -1.92
CA LEU A 178 14.00 -11.23 -0.58
C LEU A 178 14.54 -12.62 -0.15
N PRO A 179 15.67 -12.67 0.58
CA PRO A 179 16.13 -13.92 1.17
C PRO A 179 15.04 -14.59 2.02
N PHE A 180 15.05 -15.92 2.06
CA PHE A 180 14.09 -16.66 2.89
C PHE A 180 14.29 -16.30 4.37
N GLY A 181 13.18 -16.06 5.07
CA GLY A 181 13.18 -15.71 6.50
C GLY A 181 13.57 -14.26 6.81
N ASP A 182 13.66 -13.38 5.80
CA ASP A 182 13.97 -11.97 6.02
C ASP A 182 12.86 -11.25 6.81
N ASP A 183 13.24 -10.48 7.82
CA ASP A 183 12.30 -9.72 8.67
C ASP A 183 11.51 -8.66 7.88
N ALA A 184 12.05 -8.19 6.76
CA ALA A 184 11.35 -7.27 5.87
C ALA A 184 10.05 -7.88 5.34
N ASN A 185 9.92 -9.20 5.19
CA ASN A 185 8.68 -9.82 4.68
C ASN A 185 7.46 -9.44 5.53
N LYS A 186 7.58 -9.57 6.86
CA LYS A 186 6.48 -9.25 7.79
C LYS A 186 6.22 -7.74 7.85
N ASN A 187 7.28 -6.94 7.82
CA ASN A 187 7.18 -5.49 7.86
C ASN A 187 6.51 -4.95 6.59
N LEU A 188 6.88 -5.45 5.42
CA LEU A 188 6.28 -5.07 4.13
C LEU A 188 4.81 -5.51 4.04
N ALA A 189 4.50 -6.75 4.46
CA ALA A 189 3.12 -7.23 4.46
C ALA A 189 2.23 -6.39 5.38
N LYS A 190 2.72 -6.05 6.58
CA LYS A 190 2.00 -5.15 7.49
C LYS A 190 1.87 -3.74 6.93
N TYR A 191 2.95 -3.20 6.38
CA TYR A 191 3.01 -1.83 5.86
C TYR A 191 2.07 -1.60 4.68
N PHE A 192 1.97 -2.57 3.77
CA PHE A 192 1.05 -2.50 2.63
C PHE A 192 -0.32 -3.12 2.91
N ASP A 193 -0.63 -3.43 4.19
CA ASP A 193 -1.88 -4.06 4.63
C ASP A 193 -2.27 -5.28 3.77
N VAL A 194 -1.29 -6.16 3.53
CA VAL A 194 -1.47 -7.37 2.72
C VAL A 194 -2.25 -8.41 3.54
N ARG A 195 -3.58 -8.41 3.37
CA ARG A 195 -4.50 -9.32 4.06
C ARG A 195 -4.62 -10.71 3.42
N GLY A 196 -4.08 -10.90 2.21
CA GLY A 196 -4.14 -12.16 1.48
C GLY A 196 -3.15 -12.26 0.33
N ILE A 197 -2.90 -13.49 -0.13
CA ILE A 197 -2.01 -13.79 -1.25
C ILE A 197 -2.77 -14.56 -2.36
N PRO A 198 -2.41 -14.38 -3.64
CA PRO A 198 -1.33 -13.54 -4.14
C PRO A 198 -1.70 -12.05 -4.11
N SER A 199 -0.72 -11.19 -3.83
CA SER A 199 -0.86 -9.72 -3.90
C SER A 199 0.34 -9.11 -4.61
N LEU A 200 0.09 -8.13 -5.49
CA LEU A 200 1.14 -7.41 -6.23
C LEU A 200 1.01 -5.92 -5.98
N ILE A 201 2.01 -5.32 -5.34
CA ILE A 201 2.06 -3.89 -5.07
C ILE A 201 3.06 -3.24 -6.01
N ILE A 202 2.60 -2.35 -6.90
CA ILE A 202 3.48 -1.62 -7.83
C ILE A 202 3.92 -0.30 -7.18
N LEU A 203 5.22 -0.07 -7.06
CA LEU A 203 5.84 1.16 -6.58
C LEU A 203 6.42 1.88 -7.79
N GLY A 204 5.94 3.08 -8.08
CA GLY A 204 6.54 3.92 -9.13
C GLY A 204 7.98 4.32 -8.77
N PRO A 205 8.75 4.85 -9.73
CA PRO A 205 10.14 5.28 -9.51
C PRO A 205 10.24 6.32 -8.38
N ASN A 206 9.19 7.12 -8.20
CA ASN A 206 9.04 8.14 -7.15
C ASN A 206 7.96 7.80 -6.10
N GLY A 207 7.36 6.60 -6.15
CA GLY A 207 6.43 6.11 -5.12
C GLY A 207 5.02 6.76 -5.03
N HIS A 208 4.64 7.71 -5.89
CA HIS A 208 3.40 8.49 -5.75
C HIS A 208 2.10 7.72 -6.07
N LYS A 209 1.09 7.76 -5.18
CA LYS A 209 -0.19 7.01 -5.31
C LYS A 209 -1.44 7.71 -4.78
N HIS A 210 -1.48 9.04 -4.74
CA HIS A 210 -2.63 9.79 -4.23
C HIS A 210 -3.54 10.30 -5.34
N GLU A 211 -4.79 10.62 -5.00
CA GLU A 211 -5.74 11.27 -5.91
C GLU A 211 -5.24 12.66 -6.28
N LEU A 212 -5.25 12.96 -7.57
CA LEU A 212 -4.77 14.22 -8.12
C LEU A 212 -5.94 15.19 -8.35
N SER A 213 -5.82 16.39 -7.78
CA SER A 213 -6.73 17.49 -8.06
C SER A 213 -6.14 18.38 -9.16
N LEU A 214 -6.95 18.79 -10.13
CA LEU A 214 -6.50 19.73 -11.15
C LEU A 214 -6.53 21.15 -10.57
N VAL A 215 -5.37 21.80 -10.48
CA VAL A 215 -5.18 23.15 -9.94
C VAL A 215 -4.64 24.11 -10.99
N SER A 216 -4.91 25.40 -10.81
CA SER A 216 -4.47 26.48 -11.69
C SER A 216 -3.93 27.66 -10.87
N GLN A 217 -3.32 28.61 -11.57
CA GLN A 217 -2.83 29.85 -10.97
C GLN A 217 -3.88 30.67 -10.20
N GLY A 218 -5.17 30.53 -10.56
CA GLY A 218 -6.27 31.21 -9.88
C GLY A 218 -6.90 30.42 -8.71
N SER A 219 -6.51 29.16 -8.52
CA SER A 219 -7.09 28.24 -7.53
C SER A 219 -6.05 27.67 -6.55
N GLY A 220 -4.90 28.33 -6.40
CA GLY A 220 -3.85 27.97 -5.45
C GLY A 220 -2.57 27.36 -6.05
N GLY A 221 -2.49 27.19 -7.38
CA GLY A 221 -1.29 26.70 -8.07
C GLY A 221 -0.28 27.82 -8.37
N GLY A 222 1.02 27.53 -8.32
CA GLY A 222 2.12 28.44 -8.70
C GLY A 222 2.98 27.86 -9.82
N PRO A 223 4.15 28.46 -10.12
CA PRO A 223 5.21 27.76 -10.84
C PRO A 223 5.61 26.51 -10.06
N PHE A 224 5.76 25.38 -10.75
CA PHE A 224 6.09 24.08 -10.15
C PHE A 224 7.17 23.37 -10.96
N ILE A 225 7.81 22.35 -10.38
CA ILE A 225 8.68 21.42 -11.11
C ILE A 225 7.92 20.11 -11.26
N CYS A 226 7.71 19.67 -12.50
CA CYS A 226 6.93 18.48 -12.78
C CYS A 226 7.64 17.23 -12.25
N CYS A 227 6.98 16.48 -11.37
CA CYS A 227 7.56 15.28 -10.75
C CYS A 227 7.83 14.12 -11.72
N ASP A 228 7.28 14.18 -12.94
CA ASP A 228 7.44 13.12 -13.95
C ASP A 228 8.46 13.45 -15.04
N CYS A 229 8.76 14.73 -15.29
CA CYS A 229 9.67 15.12 -16.37
C CYS A 229 10.71 16.16 -15.95
N GLU A 230 10.72 16.55 -14.68
CA GLU A 230 11.66 17.50 -14.06
C GLU A 230 11.73 18.90 -14.71
N GLU A 231 10.86 19.19 -15.67
CA GLU A 231 10.75 20.49 -16.31
C GLU A 231 9.90 21.46 -15.46
N GLN A 232 10.22 22.75 -15.53
CA GLN A 232 9.43 23.80 -14.92
C GLN A 232 8.07 23.94 -15.61
N GLY A 233 7.00 23.75 -14.83
CA GLY A 233 5.62 23.98 -15.22
C GLY A 233 5.11 25.35 -14.78
N SER A 234 4.16 25.89 -15.54
CA SER A 234 3.38 27.07 -15.15
C SER A 234 1.94 26.96 -15.64
N GLY A 235 0.99 27.40 -14.84
CA GLY A 235 -0.44 27.36 -15.17
C GLY A 235 -1.17 26.18 -14.53
N TRP A 236 -1.66 25.24 -15.35
CA TRP A 236 -2.43 24.08 -14.88
C TRP A 236 -1.51 22.92 -14.47
N ALA A 237 -1.79 22.32 -13.33
CA ALA A 237 -1.10 21.15 -12.80
C ALA A 237 -2.11 20.15 -12.23
N TYR A 238 -1.83 18.86 -12.35
CA TYR A 238 -2.43 17.88 -11.46
C TYR A 238 -1.59 17.87 -10.19
N GLN A 239 -2.18 18.34 -9.10
CA GLN A 239 -1.55 18.47 -7.81
C GLN A 239 -2.19 17.48 -6.84
N CYS A 240 -1.34 16.68 -6.19
CA CYS A 240 -1.71 15.99 -4.98
C CYS A 240 -1.56 16.96 -3.80
N ILE A 241 -2.69 17.39 -3.23
CA ILE A 241 -2.68 18.25 -2.04
C ILE A 241 -2.05 17.53 -0.84
N GLN A 242 -2.11 16.18 -0.82
CA GLN A 242 -1.58 15.38 0.28
C GLN A 242 -0.04 15.42 0.29
N CYS A 243 0.61 15.09 -0.82
CA CYS A 243 2.08 14.92 -0.85
C CYS A 243 2.85 15.98 -1.67
N GLY A 244 2.17 16.99 -2.21
CA GLY A 244 2.78 18.05 -3.02
C GLY A 244 3.28 17.60 -4.40
N TYR A 245 2.92 16.39 -4.83
CA TYR A 245 3.21 15.91 -6.17
C TYR A 245 2.49 16.76 -7.20
N GLU A 246 3.24 17.38 -8.10
CA GLU A 246 2.73 18.26 -9.15
C GLU A 246 3.21 17.77 -10.50
N VAL A 247 2.28 17.50 -11.42
CA VAL A 247 2.62 17.04 -12.76
C VAL A 247 1.85 17.81 -13.82
N HIS A 248 2.47 17.95 -14.99
CA HIS A 248 1.81 18.57 -16.11
C HIS A 248 0.57 17.77 -16.53
N PRO A 249 -0.51 18.43 -16.99
CA PRO A 249 -1.63 17.75 -17.62
C PRO A 249 -1.22 16.85 -18.80
N LYS A 250 -0.16 17.23 -19.54
CA LYS A 250 0.43 16.42 -20.63
C LYS A 250 1.19 15.17 -20.15
N CYS A 251 1.65 15.14 -18.90
CA CYS A 251 2.43 14.04 -18.34
C CYS A 251 1.53 12.93 -17.75
N VAL A 252 0.27 13.24 -17.46
CA VAL A 252 -0.71 12.28 -16.96
C VAL A 252 -1.36 11.52 -18.12
N LYS A 253 -1.31 10.19 -18.09
CA LYS A 253 -2.08 9.33 -19.01
C LYS A 253 -3.41 8.98 -18.36
N ALA A 254 -4.52 9.30 -19.03
CA ALA A 254 -5.84 8.96 -18.53
C ALA A 254 -6.01 7.44 -18.43
N VAL A 255 -6.48 6.97 -17.27
CA VAL A 255 -7.00 5.60 -17.13
C VAL A 255 -8.46 5.65 -17.53
N GLU A 256 -8.80 5.13 -18.71
CA GLU A 256 -10.20 4.95 -19.11
C GLU A 256 -10.85 3.99 -18.11
N ARG A 257 -11.69 4.53 -17.22
CA ARG A 257 -12.59 3.71 -16.42
C ARG A 257 -13.73 3.32 -17.33
N ASP A 258 -13.78 2.03 -17.70
CA ASP A 258 -14.93 1.45 -18.38
C ASP A 258 -16.19 1.83 -17.61
N ALA A 259 -17.03 2.62 -18.27
CA ALA A 259 -18.37 2.93 -17.81
C ALA A 259 -19.13 1.61 -17.69
N TYR A 260 -19.43 1.19 -16.46
CA TYR A 260 -20.45 0.19 -16.21
C TYR A 260 -21.78 0.84 -16.61
N ASN A 261 -22.15 0.68 -17.88
CA ASN A 261 -23.48 1.01 -18.36
C ASN A 261 -24.48 0.17 -17.58
N SER A 262 -25.20 0.84 -16.68
CA SER A 262 -26.62 0.62 -16.49
C SER A 262 -27.33 0.82 -17.84
N ASP A 263 -27.91 -0.24 -18.41
CA ASP A 263 -29.27 -0.24 -18.95
C ASP A 263 -29.57 -1.51 -19.78
N HIS A 264 -30.74 -2.08 -19.50
CA HIS A 264 -31.50 -3.18 -20.13
C HIS A 264 -31.38 -4.57 -19.48
#